data_AF-A0A2V8JCB6-F1
#
_entry.id   AF-A0A2V8JCB6-F1
#
_cell.length_a   1.000
_cell.length_b   1.000
_cell.length_c   1.000
_cell.angle_alpha   90.00
_cell.angle_beta   90.00
_cell.angle_gamma   90.00
#
_symmetry.space_group_name_H-M   'P 1'
#
loop_
_entity.id
_entity.type
_entity.pdbx_description
1 polymer ?
#
loop_
_entity_poly.entity_id
_entity_poly.type
_entity_poly.pdbx_seq_one_letter_code
_entity_poly.pdbx_strand_id
1 'polypeptide(L)'
;MDKQRFVLFSPVLVMVVGTFTIRLAERFLGVWAWVPWVVVYWALICVVVFWGIGKAAVARWMRPTQGKWLWSATAFVLVLPTIPMFLSSWQLLKPVYVWFPWLIFGLVNPVLEEWYWRGSLLDATRTWSSWITIPGTSVLFSLDHLWSKGVTSVAERNPVFLIYAFVF
;
A
#
# COMPACT_ATOMS: atom_id res chain seq x y z
N MET A 1 9.26 -10.19 -21.91
CA MET A 1 8.71 -10.78 -20.67
C MET A 1 7.20 -10.66 -20.75
N ASP A 2 6.45 -11.71 -20.42
CA ASP A 2 4.99 -11.64 -20.37
C ASP A 2 4.56 -10.61 -19.29
N LYS A 3 3.56 -9.77 -19.60
CA LYS A 3 3.03 -8.76 -18.68
C LYS A 3 2.60 -9.36 -17.35
N GLN A 4 2.02 -10.56 -17.38
CA GLN A 4 1.61 -11.26 -16.17
C GLN A 4 2.80 -11.58 -15.26
N ARG A 5 3.91 -12.06 -15.83
CA ARG A 5 5.14 -12.32 -15.07
C ARG A 5 5.74 -11.05 -14.51
N PHE A 6 5.69 -9.95 -15.27
CA PHE A 6 6.14 -8.64 -14.76
C PHE A 6 5.37 -8.22 -13.52
N VAL A 7 4.04 -8.29 -13.55
CA VAL A 7 3.20 -7.94 -12.39
C VAL A 7 3.47 -8.87 -11.21
N LEU A 8 3.70 -10.17 -11.45
CA LEU A 8 3.97 -11.12 -10.38
C LEU A 8 5.28 -10.82 -9.63
N PHE A 9 6.32 -10.38 -10.35
CA PHE A 9 7.63 -10.07 -9.76
C PHE A 9 7.79 -8.60 -9.35
N SER A 10 6.87 -7.72 -9.74
CA SER A 10 6.95 -6.29 -9.42
C SER A 10 6.96 -5.98 -7.92
N PRO A 11 6.38 -6.77 -6.98
CA PRO A 11 6.50 -6.47 -5.55
C PRO A 11 7.95 -6.37 -5.09
N VAL A 12 8.82 -7.26 -5.56
CA VAL A 12 10.25 -7.24 -5.24
C VAL A 12 10.90 -5.96 -5.78
N LEU A 13 10.57 -5.58 -7.02
CA LEU A 13 11.08 -4.35 -7.62
C LEU A 13 10.63 -3.10 -6.84
N VAL A 14 9.33 -3.02 -6.51
CA VAL A 14 8.74 -1.91 -5.75
C VAL A 14 9.40 -1.79 -4.38
N MET A 15 9.58 -2.90 -3.66
CA MET A 15 10.25 -2.90 -2.36
C MET A 15 11.73 -2.48 -2.46
N VAL A 16 12.47 -3.01 -3.44
CA VAL A 16 13.90 -2.68 -3.62
C VAL A 16 14.09 -1.21 -3.97
N VAL A 17 13.35 -0.71 -4.97
CA VAL A 17 13.45 0.69 -5.39
C VAL A 17 12.93 1.63 -4.30
N GLY A 18 11.84 1.27 -3.62
CA GLY A 18 11.30 1.99 -2.47
C GLY A 18 12.34 2.11 -1.36
N THR A 19 12.91 0.99 -0.92
CA THR A 19 13.95 0.93 0.13
C THR A 19 15.17 1.78 -0.23
N PHE A 20 15.63 1.70 -1.48
CA PHE A 20 16.75 2.52 -1.94
C PHE A 20 16.41 4.01 -1.93
N THR A 21 15.23 4.37 -2.44
CA THR A 21 14.77 5.77 -2.52
C THR A 21 14.66 6.40 -1.14
N ILE A 22 14.02 5.72 -0.18
CA ILE A 22 13.83 6.26 1.16
C ILE A 22 15.16 6.42 1.89
N ARG A 23 16.06 5.42 1.81
CA ARG A 23 17.39 5.49 2.45
C ARG A 23 18.28 6.58 1.85
N LEU A 24 18.16 6.82 0.54
CA LEU A 24 18.88 7.90 -0.10
C LEU A 24 18.30 9.26 0.33
N ALA A 25 16.97 9.40 0.29
CA ALA A 25 16.29 10.64 0.67
C ALA A 25 16.48 10.99 2.15
N GLU A 26 16.51 10.02 3.05
CA GLU A 26 16.74 10.19 4.49
C GLU A 26 18.02 10.96 4.78
N ARG A 27 19.09 10.68 4.02
CA ARG A 27 20.40 11.35 4.17
C ARG A 27 20.34 12.85 3.93
N PHE A 28 19.39 13.32 3.10
CA PHE A 28 19.31 14.73 2.68
C PHE A 28 18.11 15.47 3.27
N LEU A 29 17.01 14.76 3.54
CA LEU A 29 15.71 15.35 3.87
C LEU A 29 15.22 14.96 5.27
N GLY A 30 15.91 14.05 5.96
CA GLY A 30 15.53 13.57 7.29
C GLY A 30 14.07 13.09 7.32
N VAL A 31 13.27 13.69 8.21
CA VAL A 31 11.84 13.33 8.36
C VAL A 31 11.02 13.54 7.10
N TRP A 32 11.46 14.33 6.11
CA TRP A 32 10.73 14.55 4.86
C TRP A 32 11.06 13.52 3.77
N ALA A 33 11.93 12.56 4.04
CA ALA A 33 12.30 11.52 3.10
C ALA A 33 11.11 10.68 2.60
N TRP A 34 10.03 10.60 3.38
CA TRP A 34 8.80 9.92 2.97
C TRP A 34 8.15 10.56 1.74
N VAL A 35 8.36 11.86 1.48
CA VAL A 35 7.75 12.56 0.33
C VAL A 35 8.31 12.07 -1.01
N PRO A 36 9.63 12.14 -1.30
CA PRO A 36 10.14 11.59 -2.56
C PRO A 36 9.94 10.08 -2.64
N TRP A 37 10.02 9.36 -1.52
CA TRP A 37 9.72 7.93 -1.49
C TRP A 37 8.30 7.64 -1.94
N VAL A 38 7.29 8.31 -1.39
CA VAL A 38 5.88 8.02 -1.74
C VAL A 38 5.59 8.36 -3.20
N VAL A 39 6.18 9.43 -3.73
CA VAL A 39 6.04 9.80 -5.15
C VAL A 39 6.61 8.72 -6.05
N VAL A 40 7.81 8.21 -5.76
CA VAL A 40 8.44 7.12 -6.52
C VAL A 40 7.61 5.83 -6.40
N TYR A 41 7.19 5.50 -5.18
CA TYR A 41 6.35 4.33 -4.91
C TYR A 41 5.04 4.38 -5.70
N TRP A 42 4.29 5.49 -5.62
CA TRP A 42 3.07 5.70 -6.38
C TRP A 42 3.29 5.62 -7.88
N ALA A 43 4.36 6.23 -8.39
CA ALA A 43 4.70 6.15 -9.81
C ALA A 43 4.95 4.69 -10.25
N LEU A 44 5.72 3.91 -9.48
CA LEU A 44 6.00 2.52 -9.78
C LEU A 44 4.74 1.67 -9.80
N ILE A 45 3.90 1.74 -8.76
CA ILE A 45 2.67 0.95 -8.70
C ILE A 45 1.67 1.38 -9.78
N CYS A 46 1.60 2.67 -10.12
CA CYS A 46 0.81 3.15 -11.25
C CYS A 46 1.31 2.58 -12.59
N VAL A 47 2.62 2.53 -12.81
CA VAL A 47 3.20 1.90 -14.00
C VAL A 47 2.78 0.44 -14.07
N VAL A 48 2.92 -0.33 -12.97
CA VAL A 48 2.53 -1.74 -12.97
C VAL A 48 1.03 -1.90 -13.26
N VAL A 49 0.18 -1.13 -12.59
CA VAL A 49 -1.28 -1.21 -12.74
C VAL A 49 -1.71 -0.85 -14.16
N PHE A 50 -1.29 0.31 -14.67
CA PHE A 50 -1.79 0.82 -15.96
C PHE A 50 -1.12 0.18 -17.17
N TRP A 51 0.17 -0.16 -17.11
CA TRP A 51 0.88 -0.81 -18.22
C TRP A 51 0.75 -2.34 -18.19
N GLY A 52 0.84 -2.93 -16.98
CA GLY A 52 0.82 -4.37 -16.76
C GLY A 52 -0.57 -4.97 -16.88
N ILE A 53 -1.56 -4.41 -16.18
CA ILE A 53 -2.94 -4.92 -16.18
C ILE A 53 -3.85 -4.13 -17.12
N GLY A 54 -3.80 -2.80 -17.07
CA GLY A 54 -4.55 -1.91 -17.96
C GLY A 54 -5.75 -1.20 -17.32
N LYS A 55 -6.14 -0.07 -17.93
CA LYS A 55 -7.22 0.82 -17.44
C LYS A 55 -8.58 0.14 -17.29
N ALA A 56 -8.87 -0.86 -18.12
CA ALA A 56 -10.14 -1.60 -18.07
C ALA A 56 -10.30 -2.38 -16.75
N ALA A 57 -9.19 -2.85 -16.15
CA ALA A 57 -9.25 -3.53 -14.86
C ALA A 57 -9.50 -2.55 -13.71
N VAL A 58 -8.82 -1.39 -13.71
CA VAL A 58 -9.07 -0.33 -12.73
C VAL A 58 -10.54 0.10 -12.75
N ALA A 59 -11.10 0.31 -13.94
CA ALA A 59 -12.51 0.65 -14.10
C ALA A 59 -13.45 -0.45 -13.59
N ARG A 60 -13.02 -1.72 -13.61
CA ARG A 60 -13.79 -2.85 -13.06
C ARG A 60 -13.72 -2.87 -11.53
N TRP A 61 -12.54 -2.65 -10.94
CA TRP A 61 -12.35 -2.64 -9.48
C TRP A 61 -13.07 -1.47 -8.80
N MET A 62 -13.19 -0.33 -9.48
CA MET A 62 -13.87 0.87 -8.98
C MET A 62 -15.40 0.81 -9.09
N ARG A 63 -15.98 -0.31 -9.55
CA ARG A 63 -17.44 -0.47 -9.59
C ARG A 63 -17.99 -0.64 -8.16
N PRO A 64 -19.25 -0.24 -7.90
CA PRO A 64 -19.90 -0.50 -6.63
C PRO A 64 -19.84 -2.00 -6.27
N THR A 65 -19.62 -2.29 -4.99
CA THR A 65 -19.55 -3.66 -4.47
C THR A 65 -20.83 -4.42 -4.79
N GLN A 66 -20.71 -5.58 -5.45
CA GLN A 66 -21.84 -6.46 -5.73
C GLN A 66 -21.89 -7.56 -4.67
N GLY A 67 -22.83 -7.47 -3.72
CA GLY A 67 -22.93 -8.43 -2.62
C GLY A 67 -23.76 -7.92 -1.45
N LYS A 68 -23.77 -8.69 -0.35
CA LYS A 68 -24.44 -8.29 0.90
C LYS A 68 -23.69 -7.11 1.53
N TRP A 69 -24.41 -6.08 1.94
CA TRP A 69 -23.86 -4.88 2.60
C TRP A 69 -22.99 -5.22 3.84
N LEU A 70 -23.23 -6.37 4.47
CA LEU A 70 -22.46 -6.87 5.60
C LEU A 70 -20.96 -7.05 5.29
N TRP A 71 -20.62 -7.36 4.02
CA TRP A 71 -19.22 -7.43 3.57
C TRP A 71 -18.56 -6.05 3.49
N SER A 72 -19.33 -5.02 3.15
CA SER A 72 -18.86 -3.63 3.21
C SER A 72 -18.66 -3.19 4.66
N ALA A 73 -19.51 -3.65 5.60
CA ALA A 73 -19.33 -3.37 7.02
C ALA A 73 -18.04 -3.98 7.59
N THR A 74 -17.57 -5.11 7.04
CA THR A 74 -16.33 -5.76 7.49
C THR A 74 -15.12 -4.88 7.24
N ALA A 75 -15.07 -4.16 6.11
CA ALA A 75 -14.00 -3.20 5.83
C ALA A 75 -13.91 -2.11 6.92
N PHE A 76 -15.05 -1.60 7.41
CA PHE A 76 -15.05 -0.61 8.50
C PHE A 76 -14.53 -1.19 9.82
N VAL A 77 -14.93 -2.43 10.16
CA VAL A 77 -14.45 -3.11 11.38
C VAL A 77 -12.93 -3.27 11.33
N LEU A 78 -12.39 -3.64 10.17
CA LEU A 78 -10.94 -3.80 10.01
C LEU A 78 -10.18 -2.47 10.10
N VAL A 79 -10.82 -1.32 9.88
CA VAL A 79 -10.20 0.01 10.02
C VAL A 79 -10.18 0.50 11.46
N LEU A 80 -11.08 0.02 12.33
CA LEU A 80 -11.16 0.46 13.74
C LEU A 80 -9.82 0.43 14.50
N PRO A 81 -8.92 -0.56 14.29
CA PRO A 81 -7.62 -0.56 14.94
C PRO A 81 -6.68 0.59 14.57
N THR A 82 -6.95 1.31 13.48
CA THR A 82 -6.19 2.52 13.13
C THR A 82 -6.55 3.70 14.03
N ILE A 83 -7.73 3.67 14.69
CA ILE A 83 -8.17 4.74 15.60
C ILE A 83 -7.24 4.89 16.81
N PRO A 84 -6.92 3.83 17.59
CA PRO A 84 -5.93 3.94 18.67
C PRO A 84 -4.56 4.46 18.20
N MET A 85 -4.10 4.05 17.01
CA MET A 85 -2.83 4.54 16.45
C MET A 85 -2.89 6.02 16.10
N PHE A 86 -4.00 6.49 15.54
CA PHE A 86 -4.22 7.91 15.30
C PHE A 86 -4.26 8.70 16.61
N LEU A 87 -5.02 8.24 17.60
CA LEU A 87 -5.15 8.90 18.90
C LEU A 87 -3.82 8.96 19.68
N SER A 88 -2.91 8.00 19.50
CA SER A 88 -1.57 8.07 20.12
C SER A 88 -0.63 9.03 19.41
N SER A 89 -0.92 9.41 18.16
CA SER A 89 0.01 10.13 17.29
C SER A 89 -0.54 11.45 16.73
N TRP A 90 -1.77 11.85 17.07
CA TRP A 90 -2.44 13.03 16.49
C TRP A 90 -1.65 14.34 16.66
N GLN A 91 -0.80 14.42 17.69
CA GLN A 91 0.08 15.56 17.95
C GLN A 91 1.03 15.88 16.78
N LEU A 92 1.35 14.88 15.95
CA LEU A 92 2.16 15.06 14.74
C LEU A 92 1.49 15.96 13.70
N LEU A 93 0.17 16.16 13.79
CA LEU A 93 -0.61 17.06 12.94
C LEU A 93 -0.70 18.49 13.51
N LYS A 94 -0.07 18.80 14.64
CA LYS A 94 -0.04 20.17 15.17
C LYS A 94 0.49 21.20 14.15
N PRO A 95 1.57 20.93 13.40
CA PRO A 95 2.04 21.87 12.39
C PRO A 95 1.11 21.85 11.16
N VAL A 96 0.44 22.98 10.89
CA VAL A 96 -0.57 23.11 9.83
C VAL A 96 -0.03 22.76 8.44
N TYR A 97 1.25 23.02 8.17
CA TYR A 97 1.86 22.69 6.88
C TYR A 97 1.91 21.18 6.58
N VAL A 98 1.71 20.31 7.58
CA VAL A 98 1.64 18.84 7.40
C VAL A 98 0.27 18.39 6.91
N TRP A 99 -0.78 19.20 7.11
CA TRP A 99 -2.16 18.79 6.84
C TRP A 99 -2.39 18.44 5.38
N PHE A 100 -1.93 19.29 4.47
CA PHE A 100 -2.14 19.08 3.04
C PHE A 100 -1.42 17.83 2.52
N PRO A 101 -0.10 17.63 2.78
CA PRO A 101 0.57 16.37 2.46
C PRO A 101 -0.10 15.15 3.09
N TRP A 102 -0.53 15.24 4.36
CA TRP A 102 -1.18 14.14 5.06
C TRP A 102 -2.54 13.77 4.46
N LEU A 103 -3.37 14.75 4.10
CA LEU A 103 -4.67 14.52 3.44
C LEU A 103 -4.48 13.90 2.05
N ILE A 104 -3.54 14.40 1.25
CA ILE A 104 -3.21 13.81 -0.05
C ILE A 104 -2.79 12.35 0.15
N PHE A 105 -1.88 12.09 1.07
CA PHE A 105 -1.43 10.74 1.37
C PHE A 105 -2.60 9.84 1.79
N GLY A 106 -3.42 10.28 2.74
CA GLY A 106 -4.57 9.51 3.25
C GLY A 106 -5.66 9.22 2.22
N LEU A 107 -5.80 10.05 1.19
CA LEU A 107 -6.78 9.84 0.11
C LEU A 107 -6.20 9.01 -1.04
N VAL A 108 -4.97 9.29 -1.45
CA VAL A 108 -4.37 8.69 -2.64
C VAL A 108 -3.73 7.35 -2.33
N ASN A 109 -3.02 7.23 -1.20
CA ASN A 109 -2.26 6.02 -0.88
C ASN A 109 -3.15 4.78 -0.81
N PRO A 110 -4.27 4.76 -0.05
CA PRO A 110 -5.08 3.55 0.05
C PRO A 110 -5.64 3.10 -1.30
N VAL A 111 -6.02 4.04 -2.17
CA VAL A 111 -6.57 3.73 -3.49
C VAL A 111 -5.52 3.07 -4.39
N LEU A 112 -4.32 3.65 -4.47
CA LEU A 112 -3.26 3.10 -5.32
C LEU A 112 -2.71 1.78 -4.78
N GLU A 113 -2.58 1.65 -3.46
CA GLU A 113 -2.17 0.41 -2.82
C GLU A 113 -3.19 -0.71 -3.05
N GLU A 114 -4.48 -0.42 -2.92
CA GLU A 114 -5.52 -1.40 -3.19
C GLU A 114 -5.50 -1.86 -4.65
N TRP A 115 -5.38 -0.93 -5.61
CA TRP A 115 -5.26 -1.27 -7.03
C TRP A 115 -4.07 -2.16 -7.32
N TYR A 116 -2.96 -1.96 -6.63
CA TYR A 116 -1.75 -2.72 -6.85
C TYR A 116 -1.77 -4.06 -6.11
N TRP A 117 -1.79 -4.03 -4.77
CA TRP A 117 -1.61 -5.20 -3.91
C TRP A 117 -2.77 -6.18 -3.96
N ARG A 118 -4.00 -5.69 -4.12
CA ARG A 118 -5.22 -6.51 -4.18
C ARG A 118 -5.77 -6.57 -5.61
N GLY A 119 -5.77 -5.48 -6.36
CA GLY A 119 -6.21 -5.51 -7.75
C GLY A 119 -5.26 -6.31 -8.65
N SER A 120 -4.06 -5.78 -8.87
CA SER A 120 -3.15 -6.27 -9.91
C SER A 120 -2.59 -7.66 -9.61
N LEU A 121 -2.23 -7.94 -8.35
CA LEU A 121 -1.65 -9.23 -7.98
C LEU A 121 -2.68 -10.36 -7.98
N LEU A 122 -3.92 -10.11 -7.53
CA LEU A 122 -4.99 -11.12 -7.59
C LEU A 122 -5.37 -11.42 -9.05
N ASP A 123 -5.47 -10.41 -9.91
CA ASP A 123 -5.70 -10.60 -11.34
C ASP A 123 -4.57 -11.42 -11.99
N ALA A 124 -3.30 -11.10 -11.67
CA ALA A 124 -2.13 -11.80 -12.19
C ALA A 124 -2.00 -13.25 -11.69
N THR A 125 -2.67 -13.60 -10.59
CA THR A 125 -2.66 -14.94 -9.97
C THR A 125 -4.04 -15.60 -9.98
N ARG A 126 -4.96 -15.14 -10.85
CA ARG A 126 -6.35 -15.63 -10.92
C ARG A 126 -6.50 -17.14 -11.16
N THR A 127 -5.47 -17.79 -11.71
CA THR A 127 -5.45 -19.24 -11.97
C THR A 127 -4.85 -20.04 -10.81
N TRP A 128 -4.34 -19.36 -9.78
CA TRP A 128 -3.75 -19.99 -8.60
C TRP A 128 -4.83 -20.20 -7.53
N SER A 129 -4.55 -21.06 -6.56
CA SER A 129 -5.43 -21.25 -5.41
C SER A 129 -5.50 -19.97 -4.58
N SER A 130 -6.71 -19.55 -4.18
CA SER A 130 -6.92 -18.39 -3.31
C SER A 130 -6.21 -18.53 -1.96
N TRP A 131 -6.04 -19.77 -1.48
CA TRP A 131 -5.29 -20.09 -0.25
C TRP A 131 -3.80 -19.78 -0.34
N ILE A 132 -3.25 -19.64 -1.55
CA ILE A 132 -1.86 -19.24 -1.77
C ILE A 132 -1.80 -17.76 -2.09
N THR A 133 -2.66 -17.32 -3.00
CA THR A 133 -2.68 -15.96 -3.52
C THR A 133 -2.99 -14.93 -2.42
N ILE A 134 -4.05 -15.12 -1.63
CA ILE A 134 -4.45 -14.13 -0.62
C ILE A 134 -3.35 -13.99 0.45
N PRO A 135 -2.93 -15.07 1.16
CA PRO A 135 -1.86 -14.93 2.14
C PRO A 135 -0.55 -14.45 1.51
N GLY A 136 -0.21 -14.89 0.30
CA GLY A 136 1.01 -14.47 -0.38
C GLY A 136 1.06 -12.97 -0.65
N THR A 137 -0.02 -12.40 -1.19
CA THR A 137 -0.10 -10.94 -1.42
C THR A 137 -0.18 -10.14 -0.12
N SER A 138 -0.82 -10.67 0.93
CA SER A 138 -0.80 -10.10 2.28
C SER A 138 0.61 -10.07 2.88
N VAL A 139 1.36 -11.18 2.83
CA VAL A 139 2.75 -11.21 3.31
C VAL A 139 3.59 -10.16 2.58
N LEU A 140 3.49 -10.10 1.26
CA LEU A 140 4.28 -9.14 0.48
C LEU A 140 3.92 -7.68 0.82
N PHE A 141 2.64 -7.40 1.07
CA PHE A 141 2.19 -6.08 1.50
C PHE A 141 2.73 -5.71 2.89
N SER A 142 2.69 -6.64 3.86
CA SER A 142 3.29 -6.41 5.18
C SER A 142 4.81 -6.24 5.12
N LEU A 143 5.49 -7.00 4.25
CA LEU A 143 6.93 -6.89 4.04
C LEU A 143 7.31 -5.53 3.43
N ASP A 144 6.51 -5.01 2.49
CA ASP A 144 6.73 -3.66 1.97
C ASP A 144 6.63 -2.60 3.07
N HIS A 145 5.64 -2.73 3.97
CA HIS A 145 5.54 -1.83 5.12
C HIS A 145 6.78 -1.91 6.01
N LEU A 146 7.30 -3.12 6.27
CA LEU A 146 8.52 -3.27 7.07
C LEU A 146 9.79 -2.73 6.37
N TRP A 147 10.00 -3.07 5.10
CA TRP A 147 11.27 -2.82 4.41
C TRP A 147 11.34 -1.46 3.72
N SER A 148 10.22 -0.95 3.23
CA SER A 148 10.14 0.37 2.61
C SER A 148 9.81 1.43 3.68
N LYS A 149 8.63 1.33 4.31
CA LYS A 149 8.09 2.37 5.21
C LYS A 149 8.73 2.34 6.60
N GLY A 150 9.06 1.14 7.06
CA GLY A 150 9.75 0.89 8.32
C GLY A 150 11.16 1.48 8.36
N VAL A 151 11.75 1.91 7.23
CA VAL A 151 13.06 2.60 7.29
C VAL A 151 12.95 3.89 8.11
N THR A 152 11.89 4.67 7.93
CA THR A 152 11.75 5.99 8.58
C THR A 152 10.67 6.05 9.65
N SER A 153 9.73 5.11 9.66
CA SER A 153 8.60 5.13 10.60
C SER A 153 8.72 4.06 11.67
N VAL A 154 8.70 4.49 12.94
CA VAL A 154 8.66 3.58 14.10
C VAL A 154 7.33 2.81 14.16
N ALA A 155 6.23 3.46 13.74
CA ALA A 155 4.91 2.82 13.71
C ALA A 155 4.89 1.62 12.75
N GLU A 156 5.57 1.75 11.61
CA GLU A 156 5.67 0.74 10.56
C GLU A 156 6.54 -0.47 10.96
N ARG A 157 7.38 -0.32 12.00
CA ARG A 157 8.12 -1.43 12.60
C ARG A 157 7.34 -2.14 13.70
N ASN A 158 6.20 -1.61 14.13
CA ASN A 158 5.45 -2.16 15.24
C ASN A 158 4.80 -3.50 14.81
N PRO A 159 5.04 -4.62 15.54
CA PRO A 159 4.46 -5.91 15.21
C PRO A 159 2.93 -5.88 15.10
N VAL A 160 2.26 -5.06 15.91
CA VAL A 160 0.81 -4.88 15.86
C VAL A 160 0.39 -4.28 14.51
N PHE A 161 1.11 -3.26 14.04
CA PHE A 161 0.86 -2.67 12.72
C PHE A 161 1.12 -3.65 11.58
N LEU A 162 2.20 -4.45 11.66
CA LEU A 162 2.50 -5.45 10.63
C LEU A 162 1.44 -6.56 10.56
N ILE A 163 0.88 -6.96 11.70
CA ILE A 163 -0.28 -7.88 11.73
C ILE A 163 -1.49 -7.22 11.07
N TYR A 164 -1.73 -5.93 11.31
CA TYR A 164 -2.80 -5.22 10.63
C TYR A 164 -2.57 -5.16 9.12
N ALA A 165 -1.37 -4.79 8.67
CA ALA A 165 -0.98 -4.80 7.26
C ALA A 165 -0.95 -6.21 6.63
N PHE A 166 -1.09 -7.29 7.40
CA PHE A 166 -1.26 -8.63 6.86
C PHE A 166 -2.74 -8.94 6.62
N VAL A 167 -3.59 -8.51 7.55
CA VAL A 167 -5.04 -8.74 7.51
C VAL A 167 -5.75 -7.82 6.52
N PHE A 168 -5.21 -6.60 6.34
CA PHE A 168 -5.65 -5.61 5.35
C PHE A 168 -4.89 -5.80 4.04
#